data_AF-X1L143-F1
#
_entry.id   AF-X1L143-F1
#
_cell.length_a   1.000
_cell.length_b   1.000
_cell.length_c   1.000
_cell.angle_alpha   90.00
_cell.angle_beta   90.00
_cell.angle_gamma   90.00
#
_symmetry.space_group_name_H-M   'P 1'
#
loop_
_entity.id
_entity.type
_entity.pdbx_description
1 polymer ?
#
loop_
_entity_poly.entity_id
_entity_poly.type
_entity_poly.pdbx_seq_one_letter_code
_entity_poly.pdbx_strand_id
1 'polypeptide(L)'
;MKALDSKIRSSSLMETIDDSNQIEEKFLDLHEFINQFKFEGDQILLSIILPMYNEEQTIGTVLRNLPRGKSIEIIVVDDHSNDNSLKEIERINDNNGIKVIKHDKNRGYGAAVVTGIKNARGKVLVTMDSDGQHSPYDLLEMIKPIFNNEADYTIG
;
A
#
# COMPACT_ATOMS: atom_id res chain seq x y z
N MET A 1 -12.61 -31.45 20.29
CA MET A 1 -11.59 -30.61 19.61
C MET A 1 -12.27 -29.57 18.71
N LYS A 2 -13.17 -28.73 19.26
CA LYS A 2 -13.92 -27.68 18.53
C LYS A 2 -14.00 -26.33 19.28
N ALA A 3 -13.47 -26.24 20.50
CA ALA A 3 -13.55 -25.05 21.35
C ALA A 3 -12.26 -24.20 21.37
N LEU A 4 -11.14 -24.72 20.81
CA LEU A 4 -9.89 -23.98 20.72
C LEU A 4 -9.89 -23.02 19.52
N ASP A 5 -10.43 -23.44 18.38
CA ASP A 5 -10.46 -22.65 17.14
C ASP A 5 -11.30 -21.37 17.24
N SER A 6 -12.41 -21.37 18.00
CA SER A 6 -13.29 -20.20 18.10
C SER A 6 -12.67 -19.06 18.90
N LYS A 7 -11.84 -19.37 19.90
CA LYS A 7 -11.21 -18.37 20.79
C LYS A 7 -9.97 -17.73 20.16
N ILE A 8 -9.23 -18.51 19.36
CA ILE A 8 -8.07 -18.04 18.59
C ILE A 8 -8.54 -17.09 17.47
N ARG A 9 -9.63 -17.44 16.76
CA ARG A 9 -10.20 -16.59 15.70
C ARG A 9 -10.72 -15.25 16.21
N SER A 10 -11.38 -15.22 17.37
CA SER A 10 -11.86 -13.98 17.97
C SER A 10 -10.74 -13.07 18.46
N SER A 11 -9.63 -13.64 18.93
CA SER A 11 -8.44 -12.88 19.35
C SER A 11 -7.74 -12.23 18.17
N SER A 12 -7.49 -13.00 17.10
CA SER A 12 -6.85 -12.51 15.88
C SER A 12 -7.69 -11.44 15.18
N LEU A 13 -9.03 -11.61 15.10
CA LEU A 13 -9.89 -10.58 14.53
C LEU A 13 -9.89 -9.28 15.35
N MET A 14 -9.88 -9.36 16.69
CA MET A 14 -9.81 -8.15 17.51
C MET A 14 -8.45 -7.43 17.39
N GLU A 15 -7.36 -8.18 17.32
CA GLU A 15 -6.02 -7.65 17.07
C GLU A 15 -5.93 -6.95 15.70
N THR A 16 -6.50 -7.56 14.64
CA THR A 16 -6.58 -6.92 13.31
C THR A 16 -7.45 -5.67 13.29
N ILE A 17 -8.57 -5.64 14.03
CA ILE A 17 -9.45 -4.46 14.13
C ILE A 17 -8.73 -3.32 14.86
N ASP A 18 -8.03 -3.62 15.96
CA ASP A 18 -7.28 -2.63 16.73
C ASP A 18 -6.14 -2.02 15.89
N ASP A 19 -5.38 -2.86 15.18
CA ASP A 19 -4.34 -2.41 14.24
C ASP A 19 -4.92 -1.52 13.13
N SER A 20 -6.08 -1.90 12.56
CA SER A 20 -6.72 -1.12 11.50
C SER A 20 -7.18 0.26 11.97
N ASN A 21 -7.76 0.37 13.17
CA ASN A 21 -8.19 1.64 13.74
C ASN A 21 -6.99 2.54 14.09
N GLN A 22 -5.91 1.97 14.64
CA GLN A 22 -4.69 2.74 14.93
C GLN A 22 -4.00 3.25 13.67
N ILE A 23 -4.03 2.48 12.57
CA ILE A 23 -3.51 2.93 11.27
C ILE A 23 -4.38 4.07 10.71
N GLU A 24 -5.72 3.94 10.77
CA GLU A 24 -6.61 5.02 10.31
C GLU A 24 -6.39 6.32 11.09
N GLU A 25 -6.23 6.26 12.43
CA GLU A 25 -5.91 7.44 13.25
C GLU A 25 -4.57 8.08 12.86
N LYS A 26 -3.54 7.27 12.59
CA LYS A 26 -2.22 7.73 12.16
C LYS A 26 -2.23 8.49 10.83
N PHE A 27 -3.17 8.15 9.94
CA PHE A 27 -3.30 8.76 8.63
C PHE A 27 -4.52 9.67 8.50
N LEU A 28 -5.10 10.13 9.62
CA LEU A 28 -6.28 10.99 9.62
C LEU A 28 -6.06 12.25 8.77
N ASP A 29 -4.96 12.98 8.98
CA ASP A 29 -4.63 14.19 8.22
C ASP A 29 -4.48 13.91 6.72
N LEU A 30 -3.89 12.77 6.36
CA LEU A 30 -3.75 12.33 4.97
C LEU A 30 -5.12 12.05 4.34
N HIS A 31 -5.98 11.33 5.07
CA HIS A 31 -7.33 11.01 4.61
C HIS A 31 -8.19 12.25 4.47
N GLU A 32 -8.18 13.15 5.47
CA GLU A 32 -8.89 14.41 5.43
C GLU A 32 -8.43 15.26 4.25
N PHE A 33 -7.11 15.38 4.04
CA PHE A 33 -6.55 16.11 2.91
C PHE A 33 -7.00 15.54 1.56
N ILE A 34 -6.80 14.23 1.33
CA ILE A 34 -7.19 13.59 0.06
C ILE A 34 -8.70 13.71 -0.19
N ASN A 35 -9.52 13.57 0.86
CA ASN A 35 -10.98 13.60 0.73
C ASN A 35 -11.52 14.98 0.30
N GLN A 36 -10.77 16.07 0.49
CA GLN A 36 -11.14 17.40 -0.02
C GLN A 36 -11.15 17.47 -1.55
N PHE A 37 -10.40 16.61 -2.22
CA PHE A 37 -10.27 16.57 -3.69
C PHE A 37 -11.16 15.51 -4.34
N LYS A 38 -12.11 14.93 -3.61
CA LYS A 38 -13.07 13.98 -4.18
C LYS A 38 -14.12 14.70 -5.01
N PHE A 39 -14.18 14.37 -6.29
CA PHE A 39 -15.15 14.95 -7.21
C PHE A 39 -16.44 14.13 -7.31
N GLU A 40 -16.41 12.80 -7.12
CA GLU A 40 -17.59 11.90 -7.02
C GLU A 40 -17.17 10.42 -6.74
N GLY A 41 -17.99 9.65 -6.00
CA GLY A 41 -17.95 8.17 -5.96
C GLY A 41 -16.68 7.49 -5.39
N ASP A 42 -16.37 6.30 -5.92
CA ASP A 42 -15.24 5.42 -5.52
C ASP A 42 -13.93 5.76 -6.29
N GLN A 43 -13.69 7.04 -6.61
CA GLN A 43 -12.50 7.43 -7.35
C GLN A 43 -11.22 7.20 -6.52
N ILE A 44 -10.24 6.55 -7.16
CA ILE A 44 -8.88 6.45 -6.64
C ILE A 44 -8.15 7.78 -6.89
N LEU A 45 -7.63 8.39 -5.83
CA LEU A 45 -6.90 9.65 -5.90
C LEU A 45 -5.40 9.44 -5.76
N LEU A 46 -4.98 8.45 -4.96
CA LEU A 46 -3.59 8.12 -4.71
C LEU A 46 -3.31 6.65 -5.05
N SER A 47 -2.29 6.41 -5.88
CA SER A 47 -1.74 5.07 -6.11
C SER A 47 -0.35 4.98 -5.50
N ILE A 48 -0.17 4.04 -4.56
CA ILE A 48 1.13 3.75 -3.95
C ILE A 48 1.71 2.52 -4.65
N ILE A 49 2.85 2.68 -5.31
CA ILE A 49 3.49 1.66 -6.13
C ILE A 49 4.73 1.14 -5.38
N LEU A 50 4.77 -0.16 -5.14
CA LEU A 50 5.86 -0.86 -4.47
C LEU A 50 6.50 -1.87 -5.43
N PRO A 51 7.63 -1.53 -6.06
CA PRO A 51 8.50 -2.52 -6.70
C PRO A 51 9.05 -3.48 -5.65
N MET A 52 9.05 -4.79 -5.93
CA MET A 52 9.47 -5.80 -4.96
C MET A 52 10.28 -6.91 -5.64
N TYR A 53 11.40 -7.30 -5.03
CA TYR A 53 12.16 -8.50 -5.40
C TYR A 53 12.86 -9.07 -4.17
N ASN A 54 12.40 -10.23 -3.69
CA ASN A 54 12.94 -10.92 -2.52
C ASN A 54 12.96 -10.10 -1.22
N GLU A 55 11.77 -9.71 -0.76
CA GLU A 55 11.53 -8.81 0.38
C GLU A 55 10.68 -9.48 1.47
N GLU A 56 10.83 -10.81 1.66
CA GLU A 56 10.02 -11.57 2.63
C GLU A 56 10.13 -11.07 4.08
N GLN A 57 11.21 -10.38 4.43
CA GLN A 57 11.45 -9.87 5.79
C GLN A 57 10.75 -8.54 6.06
N THR A 58 10.46 -7.77 5.01
CA THR A 58 10.13 -6.34 5.07
C THR A 58 8.73 -6.05 4.56
N ILE A 59 8.32 -6.69 3.44
CA ILE A 59 7.09 -6.37 2.72
C ILE A 59 5.84 -6.41 3.61
N GLY A 60 5.78 -7.37 4.54
CA GLY A 60 4.63 -7.51 5.42
C GLY A 60 4.47 -6.32 6.37
N THR A 61 5.59 -5.83 6.91
CA THR A 61 5.60 -4.66 7.79
C THR A 61 5.36 -3.37 7.02
N VAL A 62 5.93 -3.24 5.82
CA VAL A 62 5.66 -2.11 4.93
C VAL A 62 4.17 -2.02 4.63
N LEU A 63 3.55 -3.11 4.18
CA LEU A 63 2.12 -3.13 3.84
C LEU A 63 1.22 -2.85 5.05
N ARG A 64 1.55 -3.34 6.25
CA ARG A 64 0.78 -3.02 7.47
C ARG A 64 0.84 -1.54 7.84
N ASN A 65 1.93 -0.85 7.53
CA ASN A 65 2.11 0.56 7.91
C ASN A 65 1.68 1.55 6.82
N LEU A 66 1.13 1.10 5.70
CA LEU A 66 0.66 1.99 4.63
C LEU A 66 -0.81 2.42 4.85
N PRO A 67 -1.16 3.65 4.46
CA PRO A 67 -2.54 4.13 4.57
C PRO A 67 -3.49 3.30 3.71
N ARG A 68 -4.71 3.10 4.23
CA ARG A 68 -5.79 2.35 3.58
C ARG A 68 -7.01 3.23 3.40
N GLY A 69 -7.78 3.01 2.36
CA GLY A 69 -9.05 3.71 2.18
C GLY A 69 -9.56 3.64 0.76
N LYS A 70 -10.83 3.99 0.55
CA LYS A 70 -11.49 3.85 -0.76
C LYS A 70 -10.83 4.64 -1.90
N SER A 71 -10.04 5.66 -1.59
CA SER A 71 -9.36 6.50 -2.58
C SER A 71 -7.87 6.27 -2.67
N ILE A 72 -7.36 5.25 -1.98
CA ILE A 72 -5.97 4.85 -2.01
C ILE A 72 -5.94 3.42 -2.53
N GLU A 73 -5.12 3.16 -3.54
CA GLU A 73 -4.80 1.79 -3.95
C GLU A 73 -3.32 1.53 -3.77
N ILE A 74 -2.99 0.29 -3.40
CA ILE A 74 -1.60 -0.15 -3.28
C ILE A 74 -1.33 -1.16 -4.38
N ILE A 75 -0.28 -0.94 -5.15
CA ILE A 75 0.14 -1.78 -6.27
C ILE A 75 1.52 -2.32 -5.95
N VAL A 76 1.59 -3.61 -5.63
CA VAL A 76 2.87 -4.32 -5.49
C VAL A 76 3.21 -4.95 -6.83
N VAL A 77 4.41 -4.67 -7.33
CA VAL A 77 4.94 -5.31 -8.55
C VAL A 77 6.06 -6.25 -8.15
N ASP A 78 5.75 -7.54 -8.11
CA ASP A 78 6.70 -8.62 -7.88
C ASP A 78 7.53 -8.86 -9.13
N ASP A 79 8.82 -8.53 -9.07
CA ASP A 79 9.78 -8.70 -10.16
C ASP A 79 10.40 -10.11 -10.16
N HIS A 80 9.54 -11.13 -10.03
CA HIS A 80 9.88 -12.55 -10.02
C HIS A 80 10.66 -13.00 -8.77
N SER A 81 10.13 -12.70 -7.57
CA SER A 81 10.72 -13.17 -6.32
C SER A 81 10.70 -14.71 -6.22
N ASN A 82 11.72 -15.26 -5.57
CA ASN A 82 11.87 -16.70 -5.33
C ASN A 82 11.84 -17.08 -3.84
N ASP A 83 11.56 -16.12 -2.97
CA ASP A 83 11.41 -16.28 -1.52
C ASP A 83 9.93 -16.28 -1.10
N ASN A 84 9.63 -16.05 0.18
CA ASN A 84 8.25 -16.02 0.68
C ASN A 84 7.53 -14.66 0.53
N SER A 85 8.08 -13.68 -0.20
CA SER A 85 7.49 -12.34 -0.32
C SER A 85 6.00 -12.36 -0.69
N LEU A 86 5.64 -13.13 -1.72
CA LEU A 86 4.25 -13.27 -2.17
C LEU A 86 3.35 -13.89 -1.09
N LYS A 87 3.87 -14.85 -0.30
CA LYS A 87 3.11 -15.46 0.79
C LYS A 87 2.87 -14.47 1.93
N GLU A 88 3.84 -13.60 2.22
CA GLU A 88 3.64 -12.54 3.22
C GLU A 88 2.56 -11.56 2.79
N ILE A 89 2.48 -11.21 1.50
CA ILE A 89 1.38 -10.38 0.98
C ILE A 89 0.04 -11.11 1.09
N GLU A 90 -0.02 -12.39 0.71
CA GLU A 90 -1.24 -13.21 0.80
C GLU A 90 -1.79 -13.30 2.23
N ARG A 91 -0.93 -13.30 3.25
CA ARG A 91 -1.34 -13.30 4.67
C ARG A 91 -1.99 -11.98 5.13
N ILE A 92 -1.72 -10.88 4.43
CA ILE A 92 -2.17 -9.53 4.81
C ILE A 92 -3.33 -9.08 3.92
N ASN A 93 -3.42 -9.62 2.71
CA ASN A 93 -4.39 -9.17 1.72
C ASN A 93 -5.79 -9.76 1.99
N ASP A 94 -6.47 -9.19 3.00
CA ASP A 94 -7.87 -9.51 3.35
C ASP A 94 -8.89 -8.90 2.37
N ASN A 95 -8.63 -9.05 1.07
CA ASN A 95 -9.50 -8.73 -0.07
C ASN A 95 -9.78 -7.26 -0.45
N ASN A 96 -9.23 -6.23 0.19
CA ASN A 96 -9.75 -4.87 -0.03
C ASN A 96 -8.77 -3.72 -0.35
N GLY A 97 -7.49 -3.95 -0.69
CA GLY A 97 -6.64 -2.79 -1.03
C GLY A 97 -5.27 -3.01 -1.65
N ILE A 98 -4.84 -4.26 -1.88
CA ILE A 98 -3.53 -4.55 -2.47
C ILE A 98 -3.71 -5.30 -3.79
N LYS A 99 -3.27 -4.67 -4.88
CA LYS A 99 -3.14 -5.26 -6.21
C LYS A 99 -1.72 -5.78 -6.38
N VAL A 100 -1.56 -7.08 -6.62
CA VAL A 100 -0.25 -7.68 -6.90
C VAL A 100 -0.14 -7.98 -8.39
N ILE A 101 0.93 -7.50 -9.02
CA ILE A 101 1.29 -7.79 -10.41
C ILE A 101 2.60 -8.56 -10.40
N LYS A 102 2.66 -9.69 -11.11
CA LYS A 102 3.85 -10.56 -11.15
C LYS A 102 4.50 -10.46 -12.52
N HIS A 103 5.82 -10.34 -12.56
CA HIS A 103 6.58 -10.52 -13.79
C HIS A 103 6.99 -12.00 -13.98
N ASP A 104 6.97 -12.45 -15.23
CA ASP A 104 7.36 -13.83 -15.59
C ASP A 104 8.87 -14.10 -15.42
N LYS A 105 9.67 -13.04 -15.31
CA LYS A 105 11.11 -13.04 -15.05
C LYS A 105 11.49 -11.71 -14.41
N ASN A 106 12.63 -11.66 -13.73
CA ASN A 106 13.17 -10.40 -13.22
C ASN A 106 13.52 -9.46 -14.39
N ARG A 107 12.98 -8.24 -14.36
CA ARG A 107 13.12 -7.19 -15.40
C ARG A 107 13.81 -5.94 -14.86
N GLY A 108 14.17 -5.93 -13.58
CA GLY A 108 14.79 -4.83 -12.87
C GLY A 108 13.78 -3.84 -12.27
N TYR A 109 14.24 -3.10 -11.25
CA TYR A 109 13.46 -2.11 -10.49
C TYR A 109 12.69 -1.12 -11.37
N GLY A 110 13.38 -0.50 -12.34
CA GLY A 110 12.73 0.47 -13.23
C GLY A 110 11.60 -0.14 -14.06
N ALA A 111 11.71 -1.41 -14.47
CA ALA A 111 10.64 -2.09 -15.18
C ALA A 111 9.44 -2.37 -14.25
N ALA A 112 9.69 -2.71 -12.98
CA ALA A 112 8.64 -2.89 -11.99
C ALA A 112 7.90 -1.57 -11.70
N VAL A 113 8.63 -0.45 -11.52
CA VAL A 113 8.04 0.89 -11.40
C VAL A 113 7.15 1.22 -12.61
N VAL A 114 7.65 1.05 -13.83
CA VAL A 114 6.89 1.32 -15.06
C VAL A 114 5.64 0.44 -15.15
N THR A 115 5.73 -0.83 -14.79
CA THR A 115 4.56 -1.73 -14.73
C THR A 115 3.52 -1.22 -13.73
N GLY A 116 3.96 -0.75 -12.55
CA GLY A 116 3.08 -0.16 -11.53
C GLY A 116 2.37 1.09 -12.03
N ILE A 117 3.11 2.03 -12.62
CA ILE A 117 2.57 3.28 -13.20
C ILE A 117 1.50 2.98 -14.26
N LYS A 118 1.77 2.04 -15.17
CA LYS A 118 0.80 1.65 -16.22
C LYS A 118 -0.48 1.02 -15.68
N ASN A 119 -0.48 0.56 -14.45
CA ASN A 119 -1.59 -0.14 -13.81
C ASN A 119 -2.28 0.69 -12.72
N ALA A 120 -1.77 1.89 -12.44
CA ALA A 120 -2.32 2.84 -11.50
C ALA A 120 -3.53 3.58 -12.07
N ARG A 121 -4.49 3.87 -11.21
CA ARG A 121 -5.73 4.61 -11.49
C ARG A 121 -5.79 5.96 -10.76
N GLY A 122 -4.90 6.16 -9.79
CA GLY A 122 -4.81 7.37 -8.99
C GLY A 122 -4.44 8.59 -9.84
N LYS A 123 -4.95 9.75 -9.41
CA LYS A 123 -4.58 11.05 -9.97
C LYS A 123 -3.14 11.41 -9.62
N VAL A 124 -2.69 11.02 -8.42
CA VAL A 124 -1.32 11.16 -7.95
C VAL A 124 -0.74 9.77 -7.72
N LEU A 125 0.49 9.58 -8.17
CA LEU A 125 1.23 8.32 -8.09
C LEU A 125 2.44 8.55 -7.20
N VAL A 126 2.64 7.66 -6.23
CA VAL A 126 3.83 7.65 -5.38
C VAL A 126 4.51 6.30 -5.54
N THR A 127 5.82 6.32 -5.77
CA THR A 127 6.67 5.13 -5.76
C THR A 127 7.41 5.06 -4.43
N MET A 128 7.38 3.92 -3.75
CA MET A 128 8.15 3.66 -2.53
C MET A 128 8.81 2.30 -2.62
N ASP A 129 10.00 2.16 -2.04
CA ASP A 129 10.66 0.86 -1.90
C ASP A 129 9.96 -0.03 -0.87
N SER A 130 10.01 -1.34 -1.09
CA SER A 130 9.40 -2.35 -0.23
C SER A 130 10.29 -2.80 0.95
N ASP A 131 11.47 -2.22 1.12
CA ASP A 131 12.46 -2.58 2.15
C ASP A 131 12.23 -1.88 3.51
N GLY A 132 11.30 -0.91 3.55
CA GLY A 132 10.94 -0.16 4.75
C GLY A 132 11.83 1.03 5.07
N GLN A 133 12.71 1.48 4.16
CA GLN A 133 13.49 2.71 4.37
C GLN A 133 12.65 3.98 4.24
N HIS A 134 11.59 3.95 3.44
CA HIS A 134 10.69 5.08 3.25
C HIS A 134 9.59 5.10 4.32
N SER A 135 9.41 6.25 4.96
CA SER A 135 8.36 6.47 5.94
C SER A 135 7.03 6.80 5.24
N PRO A 136 5.96 6.01 5.46
CA PRO A 136 4.63 6.35 4.96
C PRO A 136 4.07 7.67 5.48
N TYR A 137 4.58 8.19 6.60
CA TYR A 137 4.14 9.46 7.18
C TYR A 137 4.56 10.67 6.34
N ASP A 138 5.55 10.52 5.46
CA ASP A 138 6.00 11.60 4.57
C ASP A 138 5.04 11.78 3.38
N LEU A 139 4.13 10.81 3.14
CA LEU A 139 3.19 10.84 2.02
C LEU A 139 2.40 12.14 1.93
N LEU A 140 1.95 12.69 3.07
CA LEU A 140 1.12 13.88 3.08
C LEU A 140 1.89 15.10 2.53
N GLU A 141 3.08 15.36 3.06
CA GLU A 141 3.93 16.48 2.61
C GLU A 141 4.39 16.28 1.16
N MET A 142 4.61 15.02 0.75
CA MET A 142 5.00 14.68 -0.62
C MET A 142 3.89 14.94 -1.64
N ILE A 143 2.63 14.65 -1.32
CA ILE A 143 1.52 14.79 -2.29
C ILE A 143 0.86 16.18 -2.25
N LYS A 144 0.97 16.91 -1.15
CA LYS A 144 0.35 18.23 -0.96
C LYS A 144 0.63 19.20 -2.11
N PRO A 145 1.89 19.45 -2.53
CA PRO A 145 2.20 20.35 -3.63
C PRO A 145 1.55 19.91 -4.96
N ILE A 146 1.39 18.62 -5.19
CA ILE A 146 0.79 18.08 -6.41
C ILE A 146 -0.73 18.31 -6.41
N PHE A 147 -1.40 18.00 -5.31
CA PHE A 147 -2.85 18.21 -5.19
C PHE A 147 -3.23 19.70 -5.24
N ASN A 148 -2.39 20.57 -4.68
CA ASN A 148 -2.58 22.02 -4.72
C ASN A 148 -2.19 22.66 -6.06
N ASN A 149 -1.70 21.87 -7.03
CA ASN A 149 -1.25 22.36 -8.33
C ASN A 149 -0.07 23.37 -8.20
N GLU A 150 0.79 23.15 -7.21
CA GLU A 150 2.02 23.90 -6.94
C GLU A 150 3.25 23.22 -7.57
N ALA A 151 3.19 21.91 -7.80
CA ALA A 151 4.25 21.13 -8.45
C ALA A 151 3.67 19.98 -9.29
N ASP A 152 4.37 19.61 -10.38
CA ASP A 152 4.05 18.40 -11.15
C ASP A 152 4.69 17.13 -10.57
N TYR A 153 5.75 17.29 -9.78
CA TYR A 153 6.54 16.19 -9.20
C TYR A 153 7.25 16.63 -7.92
N THR A 154 7.39 15.71 -6.97
CA THR A 154 8.07 15.90 -5.68
C THR A 154 9.07 14.77 -5.44
N ILE A 155 10.14 15.06 -4.69
CA ILE A 155 11.20 14.11 -4.30
C ILE A 155 11.33 14.16 -2.77
N GLY A 156 11.38 12.98 -2.15
CA GLY A 156 11.58 12.77 -0.71
C GLY A 156 12.87 12.02 -0.44
#